data_AF-D6X9Y6-F1
#
_entry.id   AF-D6X9Y6-F1
#
_cell.length_a   1.000
_cell.length_b   1.000
_cell.length_c   1.000
_cell.angle_alpha   90.00
_cell.angle_beta   90.00
_cell.angle_gamma   90.00
#
_symmetry.space_group_name_H-M   'P 1'
#
loop_
_entity.id
_entity.type
_entity.pdbx_description
1 polymer ?
#
loop_
_entity_poly.entity_id
_entity_poly.type
_entity_poly.pdbx_seq_one_letter_code
_entity_poly.pdbx_strand_id
1 'polypeptide(L)'
;MAPLQRPARAAGRPAGTVCGQPRPEVSRGRAPLPRRGRQRGGARRGGGPRRHGQGARSTTMNILLWHVHGSWTTAFVQGPHTYLVPVTPGRDPDGLGRARTFDWPDTVRETTPEQLRDAQVDLVVLQRPHEMELAERWLGGRRPGRDIPAVYLEHNAPDGDVPATRHPFADRDDLTIVHVTHFNRLFWDNGSTRTEVVEHGIVDPGHLYTGRLARAAVVVNEPVRRGRWTGTDLLPGLAEAAPLDVFGMRTDGLAEHLGLPPDRCRTTDLPQRELHGAMAERRVYVHPVRWTSLGLSLLEAMHLGMPVVALATTE
;
A
#
# COMPACT_ATOMS: atom_id res chain seq x y z
N MET A 1 17.89 3.74 -24.66
CA MET A 1 19.31 3.69 -24.24
C MET A 1 19.84 5.10 -24.12
N ALA A 2 20.69 5.33 -23.10
CA ALA A 2 21.23 6.60 -22.57
C ALA A 2 20.41 7.25 -21.43
N PRO A 3 21.05 7.76 -20.36
CA PRO A 3 22.32 7.28 -19.78
C PRO A 3 22.30 7.08 -18.25
N LEU A 4 23.20 6.19 -17.85
CA LEU A 4 23.68 5.90 -16.51
C LEU A 4 24.16 7.18 -15.79
N GLN A 5 23.63 7.46 -14.60
CA GLN A 5 24.25 8.38 -13.67
C GLN A 5 25.27 7.63 -12.79
N ARG A 6 26.50 8.16 -12.78
CA ARG A 6 27.67 7.65 -12.04
C ARG A 6 27.48 7.77 -10.53
N PRO A 7 28.11 6.89 -9.73
CA PRO A 7 28.03 6.93 -8.27
C PRO A 7 28.82 8.12 -7.70
N ALA A 8 28.23 8.78 -6.71
CA ALA A 8 28.86 9.85 -5.94
C ALA A 8 30.06 9.32 -5.13
N ARG A 9 31.14 10.10 -5.12
CA ARG A 9 32.40 9.80 -4.41
C ARG A 9 32.21 9.82 -2.90
N ALA A 10 32.86 8.87 -2.23
CA ALA A 10 33.00 8.81 -0.79
C ALA A 10 33.71 10.06 -0.24
N ALA A 11 33.06 10.76 0.69
CA ALA A 11 33.67 11.81 1.50
C ALA A 11 34.31 11.18 2.75
N GLY A 12 35.57 11.51 2.98
CA GLY A 12 36.38 10.99 4.07
C GLY A 12 35.92 11.45 5.46
N ARG A 13 36.17 10.58 6.45
CA ARG A 13 35.99 10.85 7.88
C ARG A 13 36.93 11.96 8.37
N PRO A 14 36.45 12.90 9.19
CA PRO A 14 37.26 13.51 10.22
C PRO A 14 37.03 12.79 11.55
N ALA A 15 38.14 12.42 12.20
CA ALA A 15 38.17 12.03 13.60
C ALA A 15 37.95 13.29 14.47
N GLY A 16 36.98 13.24 15.38
CA GLY A 16 36.70 14.30 16.33
C GLY A 16 36.01 13.72 17.57
N THR A 17 36.71 13.80 18.69
CA THR A 17 36.31 13.32 20.02
C THR A 17 35.09 14.07 20.51
N VAL A 18 33.96 13.38 20.74
CA VAL A 18 32.76 13.98 21.34
C VAL A 18 32.80 13.76 22.86
N CYS A 19 32.92 14.86 23.59
CA CYS A 19 32.82 14.94 25.04
C CYS A 19 31.37 14.66 25.48
N GLY A 20 31.20 13.91 26.57
CA GLY A 20 29.93 13.32 27.00
C GLY A 20 28.83 14.33 27.33
N GLN A 21 27.64 14.09 26.80
CA GLN A 21 26.41 14.75 27.28
C GLN A 21 25.68 13.84 28.29
N PRO A 22 25.15 14.40 29.39
CA PRO A 22 24.43 13.63 30.40
C PRO A 22 23.08 13.12 29.86
N ARG A 23 22.73 11.90 30.27
CA ARG A 23 21.47 11.21 29.94
C ARG A 23 20.28 11.98 30.52
N PRO A 24 19.16 12.17 29.78
CA PRO A 24 17.93 12.64 30.39
C PRO A 24 17.25 11.50 31.16
N GLU A 25 16.99 11.73 32.45
CA GLU A 25 16.24 10.83 33.32
C GLU A 25 14.75 10.80 32.91
N VAL A 26 14.22 9.59 32.76
CA VAL A 26 12.80 9.33 32.50
C VAL A 26 12.03 9.41 33.82
N SER A 27 11.28 10.47 34.05
CA SER A 27 10.42 10.57 35.23
C SER A 27 9.20 9.66 35.10
N ARG A 28 9.07 8.68 36.01
CA ARG A 28 7.84 7.94 36.27
C ARG A 28 7.12 8.60 37.45
N GLY A 29 5.88 9.05 37.28
CA GLY A 29 5.09 9.57 38.41
C GLY A 29 3.70 10.05 38.02
N ARG A 30 2.69 9.21 38.28
CA ARG A 30 1.25 9.44 38.07
C ARG A 30 0.69 10.57 38.93
N ALA A 31 -0.32 11.28 38.41
CA ALA A 31 -1.32 12.00 39.19
C ALA A 31 -2.73 11.41 38.93
N PRO A 32 -3.62 11.33 39.94
CA PRO A 32 -4.90 10.62 39.82
C PRO A 32 -6.05 11.51 39.35
N LEU A 33 -6.87 11.01 38.42
CA LEU A 33 -8.14 11.62 38.01
C LEU A 33 -9.24 11.39 39.08
N PRO A 34 -10.14 12.36 39.32
CA PRO A 34 -11.13 12.26 40.38
C PRO A 34 -12.28 11.33 40.03
N ARG A 35 -12.66 10.49 41.01
CA ARG A 35 -13.84 9.62 41.00
C ARG A 35 -15.12 10.46 41.11
N ARG A 36 -16.02 10.35 40.12
CA ARG A 36 -17.42 10.76 40.27
C ARG A 36 -18.33 9.53 40.42
N GLY A 37 -19.22 9.63 41.41
CA GLY A 37 -20.01 8.55 41.96
C GLY A 37 -21.16 8.05 41.08
N ARG A 38 -21.59 6.85 41.41
CA ARG A 38 -22.76 6.15 40.86
C ARG A 38 -24.06 6.91 41.17
N GLN A 39 -24.91 7.07 40.16
CA GLN A 39 -26.36 7.00 40.34
C GLN A 39 -26.97 6.07 39.29
N ARG A 40 -27.87 5.22 39.76
CA ARG A 40 -28.63 4.20 39.04
C ARG A 40 -29.98 4.78 38.61
N GLY A 41 -30.52 4.25 37.51
CA GLY A 41 -31.89 4.48 37.00
C GLY A 41 -31.84 5.22 35.67
N GLY A 42 -32.48 4.82 34.58
CA GLY A 42 -33.43 3.75 34.28
C GLY A 42 -33.81 3.89 32.80
N ALA A 43 -34.57 2.93 32.27
CA ALA A 43 -35.20 2.90 30.93
C ALA A 43 -34.28 2.69 29.70
N ARG A 44 -34.16 1.41 29.33
CA ARG A 44 -33.84 0.96 27.96
C ARG A 44 -35.01 1.35 27.03
N ARG A 45 -34.76 2.20 26.03
CA ARG A 45 -35.56 2.28 24.80
C ARG A 45 -34.67 1.86 23.64
N GLY A 46 -35.05 0.76 22.98
CA GLY A 46 -34.34 0.24 21.82
C GLY A 46 -34.45 1.20 20.64
N GLY A 47 -33.32 1.81 20.27
CA GLY A 47 -33.14 2.44 18.97
C GLY A 47 -32.63 1.39 18.00
N GLY A 48 -33.53 0.82 17.21
CA GLY A 48 -33.13 0.04 16.03
C GLY A 48 -32.37 0.94 15.03
N PRO A 49 -31.49 0.36 14.18
CA PRO A 49 -30.73 1.15 13.24
C PRO A 49 -31.67 1.89 12.30
N ARG A 50 -31.53 3.21 12.26
CA ARG A 50 -32.19 4.07 11.28
C ARG A 50 -31.77 3.61 9.90
N ARG A 51 -32.71 3.03 9.15
CA ARG A 51 -32.58 2.80 7.71
C ARG A 51 -32.39 4.17 7.06
N HIS A 52 -31.15 4.50 6.74
CA HIS A 52 -30.89 5.59 5.80
C HIS A 52 -31.43 5.20 4.43
N GLY A 53 -32.06 6.18 3.78
CA GLY A 53 -32.97 6.03 2.66
C GLY A 53 -32.47 5.16 1.52
N GLN A 54 -33.34 4.25 1.10
CA GLN A 54 -33.43 3.80 -0.29
C GLN A 54 -33.71 5.05 -1.15
N GLY A 55 -32.83 5.34 -2.11
CA GLY A 55 -33.01 6.49 -3.00
C GLY A 55 -31.82 6.90 -3.87
N ALA A 56 -30.63 6.33 -3.71
CA ALA A 56 -29.61 6.42 -4.75
C ALA A 56 -29.86 5.29 -5.75
N ARG A 57 -30.33 5.61 -6.96
CA ARG A 57 -30.08 4.72 -8.10
C ARG A 57 -28.58 4.48 -8.08
N SER A 58 -28.15 3.25 -7.78
CA SER A 58 -26.76 2.84 -8.03
C SER A 58 -26.61 2.86 -9.55
N THR A 59 -26.28 4.02 -10.10
CA THR A 59 -25.85 4.12 -11.48
C THR A 59 -24.48 3.48 -11.52
N THR A 60 -24.42 2.26 -12.05
CA THR A 60 -23.16 1.65 -12.48
C THR A 60 -22.42 2.67 -13.33
N MET A 61 -21.19 3.01 -12.92
CA MET A 61 -20.30 3.94 -13.62
C MET A 61 -19.29 3.16 -14.45
N ASN A 62 -18.75 3.78 -15.48
CA ASN A 62 -17.58 3.34 -16.23
C ASN A 62 -16.34 4.09 -15.69
N ILE A 63 -15.51 3.38 -14.94
CA ILE A 63 -14.32 3.94 -14.29
C ILE A 63 -13.08 3.52 -15.06
N LEU A 64 -12.34 4.49 -15.61
CA LEU A 64 -11.04 4.24 -16.24
C LEU A 64 -9.94 4.19 -15.18
N LEU A 65 -9.15 3.12 -15.16
CA LEU A 65 -7.93 3.02 -14.35
C LEU A 65 -6.85 2.17 -15.00
N TRP A 66 -5.59 2.42 -14.64
CA TRP A 66 -4.45 1.61 -15.05
C TRP A 66 -4.16 0.49 -14.05
N HIS A 67 -3.74 -0.66 -14.57
CA HIS A 67 -3.26 -1.77 -13.75
C HIS A 67 -1.83 -1.47 -13.24
N VAL A 68 -1.72 -0.68 -12.18
CA VAL A 68 -0.42 -0.31 -11.57
C VAL A 68 -0.08 -1.24 -10.41
N HIS A 69 -1.01 -1.44 -9.48
CA HIS A 69 -0.83 -2.27 -8.29
C HIS A 69 -1.85 -3.42 -8.27
N GLY A 70 -1.48 -4.59 -8.80
CA GLY A 70 -2.40 -5.70 -9.01
C GLY A 70 -3.19 -6.12 -7.75
N SER A 71 -2.55 -6.20 -6.59
CA SER A 71 -3.21 -6.55 -5.32
C SER A 71 -4.21 -5.49 -4.86
N TRP A 72 -3.87 -4.20 -4.95
CA TRP A 72 -4.81 -3.11 -4.64
C TRP A 72 -5.98 -3.09 -5.62
N THR A 73 -5.69 -3.17 -6.93
CA THR A 73 -6.71 -3.16 -7.98
C THR A 73 -7.68 -4.32 -7.80
N THR A 74 -7.19 -5.49 -7.39
CA THR A 74 -8.03 -6.67 -7.13
C THR A 74 -9.12 -6.40 -6.09
N ALA A 75 -8.82 -5.64 -5.03
CA ALA A 75 -9.83 -5.23 -4.05
C ALA A 75 -10.76 -4.15 -4.61
N PHE A 76 -10.20 -3.16 -5.30
CA PHE A 76 -10.96 -2.02 -5.85
C PHE A 76 -12.02 -2.44 -6.88
N VAL A 77 -11.71 -3.43 -7.73
CA VAL A 77 -12.60 -3.85 -8.84
C VAL A 77 -13.72 -4.80 -8.42
N GLN A 78 -13.85 -5.13 -7.13
CA GLN A 78 -14.98 -5.92 -6.62
C GLN A 78 -16.27 -5.10 -6.46
N GLY A 79 -16.22 -3.79 -6.72
CA GLY A 79 -17.38 -2.91 -6.64
C GLY A 79 -18.38 -3.12 -7.78
N PRO A 80 -19.56 -2.47 -7.70
CA PRO A 80 -20.67 -2.66 -8.63
C PRO A 80 -20.51 -1.90 -9.97
N HIS A 81 -19.31 -1.42 -10.28
CA HIS A 81 -19.02 -0.57 -11.43
C HIS A 81 -18.42 -1.36 -12.58
N THR A 82 -18.39 -0.78 -13.78
CA THR A 82 -17.59 -1.29 -14.89
C THR A 82 -16.23 -0.59 -14.84
N TYR A 83 -15.16 -1.37 -14.92
CA TYR A 83 -13.80 -0.87 -14.82
C TYR A 83 -13.11 -1.02 -16.17
N LEU A 84 -12.77 0.09 -16.82
CA LEU A 84 -12.04 0.08 -18.09
C LEU A 84 -10.55 0.08 -17.78
N VAL A 85 -9.85 -0.96 -18.23
CA VAL A 85 -8.41 -1.11 -18.01
C VAL A 85 -7.70 -1.09 -19.37
N PRO A 86 -6.82 -0.12 -19.63
CA PRO A 86 -6.17 -0.03 -20.92
C PRO A 86 -5.34 -1.26 -21.27
N VAL A 87 -5.40 -1.67 -22.54
CA VAL A 87 -4.54 -2.72 -23.09
C VAL A 87 -3.88 -2.27 -24.39
N THR A 88 -2.55 -2.37 -24.46
CA THR A 88 -1.81 -2.17 -25.72
C THR A 88 -1.45 -3.52 -26.34
N PRO A 89 -1.16 -3.58 -27.66
CA PRO A 89 -0.76 -4.83 -28.31
C PRO A 89 0.44 -5.51 -27.64
N GLY A 90 1.38 -4.71 -27.13
CA GLY A 90 2.57 -5.20 -26.43
C GLY A 90 2.37 -5.49 -24.94
N ARG A 91 1.22 -5.12 -24.35
CA ARG A 91 0.98 -5.13 -22.91
C ARG A 91 2.12 -4.47 -22.13
N ASP A 92 2.46 -3.25 -22.54
CA ASP A 92 3.50 -2.44 -21.93
C ASP A 92 3.02 -1.83 -20.59
N PRO A 93 3.88 -1.12 -19.83
CA PRO A 93 3.52 -0.54 -18.53
C PRO A 93 2.33 0.44 -18.53
N ASP A 94 1.91 0.96 -19.69
CA ASP A 94 0.77 1.86 -19.81
C ASP A 94 -0.50 1.15 -20.31
N GLY A 95 -0.40 -0.10 -20.75
CA GLY A 95 -1.53 -0.91 -21.19
C GLY A 95 -1.36 -2.39 -20.92
N LEU A 96 -1.07 -2.77 -19.69
CA LEU A 96 -0.93 -4.18 -19.28
C LEU A 96 -2.21 -5.00 -19.53
N GLY A 97 -3.38 -4.35 -19.46
CA GLY A 97 -4.69 -4.98 -19.44
C GLY A 97 -5.01 -5.64 -18.10
N ARG A 98 -5.90 -6.63 -18.13
CA ARG A 98 -6.33 -7.39 -16.95
C ARG A 98 -5.17 -8.14 -16.31
N ALA A 99 -5.25 -8.31 -15.00
CA ALA A 99 -4.32 -9.18 -14.28
C ALA A 99 -4.35 -10.62 -14.82
N ARG A 100 -3.17 -11.23 -14.88
CA ARG A 100 -3.01 -12.66 -15.19
C ARG A 100 -2.93 -13.54 -13.94
N THR A 101 -2.57 -12.94 -12.82
CA THR A 101 -2.32 -13.61 -11.52
C THR A 101 -3.48 -13.45 -10.54
N PHE A 102 -4.48 -12.63 -10.88
CA PHE A 102 -5.65 -12.35 -10.05
C PHE A 102 -6.91 -12.55 -10.87
N ASP A 103 -7.92 -13.17 -10.26
CA ASP A 103 -9.23 -13.37 -10.88
C ASP A 103 -10.08 -12.11 -10.74
N TRP A 104 -10.00 -11.22 -11.72
CA TRP A 104 -10.84 -10.03 -11.77
C TRP A 104 -12.25 -10.35 -12.30
N PRO A 105 -13.31 -9.69 -11.80
CA PRO A 105 -14.66 -9.92 -12.33
C PRO A 105 -14.81 -9.52 -13.80
N ASP A 106 -15.83 -10.03 -14.49
CA ASP A 106 -16.14 -9.69 -15.89
C ASP A 106 -16.54 -8.21 -16.09
N THR A 107 -16.81 -7.50 -14.98
CA THR A 107 -17.01 -6.04 -14.99
C THR A 107 -15.73 -5.27 -15.30
N VAL A 108 -14.55 -5.90 -15.23
CA VAL A 108 -13.29 -5.31 -15.65
C VAL A 108 -13.04 -5.58 -17.13
N ARG A 109 -13.02 -4.56 -17.96
CA ARG A 109 -12.95 -4.69 -19.42
C ARG A 109 -11.64 -4.13 -19.93
N GLU A 110 -10.89 -4.94 -20.67
CA GLU A 110 -9.76 -4.43 -21.43
C GLU A 110 -10.27 -3.49 -22.53
N THR A 111 -9.64 -2.34 -22.69
CA THR A 111 -10.03 -1.35 -23.72
C THR A 111 -8.78 -0.79 -24.37
N THR A 112 -8.71 -0.80 -25.70
CA THR A 112 -7.53 -0.25 -26.41
C THR A 112 -7.55 1.27 -26.41
N PRO A 113 -6.40 1.95 -26.61
CA PRO A 113 -6.36 3.40 -26.76
C PRO A 113 -7.31 3.95 -27.83
N GLU A 114 -7.54 3.21 -28.92
CA GLU A 114 -8.48 3.59 -29.98
C GLU A 114 -9.92 3.54 -29.49
N GLN A 115 -10.29 2.47 -28.78
CA GLN A 115 -11.63 2.31 -28.20
C GLN A 115 -11.90 3.35 -27.11
N LEU A 116 -10.89 3.75 -26.34
CA LEU A 116 -11.02 4.77 -25.29
C LEU A 116 -11.41 6.15 -25.83
N ARG A 117 -11.08 6.46 -27.09
CA ARG A 117 -11.43 7.76 -27.71
C ARG A 117 -12.94 8.01 -27.65
N ASP A 118 -13.71 6.97 -27.96
CA ASP A 118 -15.17 7.03 -28.05
C ASP A 118 -15.88 6.44 -26.82
N ALA A 119 -15.13 5.85 -25.88
CA ALA A 119 -15.68 5.24 -24.68
C ALA A 119 -16.38 6.28 -23.77
N GLN A 120 -17.53 5.89 -23.22
CA GLN A 120 -18.19 6.63 -22.15
C GLN A 120 -17.45 6.35 -20.84
N VAL A 121 -16.78 7.37 -20.31
CA VAL A 121 -16.01 7.31 -19.06
C VAL A 121 -16.59 8.33 -18.10
N ASP A 122 -17.05 7.85 -16.95
CA ASP A 122 -17.70 8.69 -15.93
C ASP A 122 -16.69 9.22 -14.90
N LEU A 123 -15.57 8.50 -14.72
CA LEU A 123 -14.51 8.81 -13.76
C LEU A 123 -13.17 8.26 -14.22
N VAL A 124 -12.09 9.01 -14.00
CA VAL A 124 -10.71 8.54 -14.19
C VAL A 124 -10.00 8.41 -12.83
N VAL A 125 -9.39 7.26 -12.57
CA VAL A 125 -8.50 7.03 -11.43
C VAL A 125 -7.06 7.03 -11.93
N LEU A 126 -6.35 8.12 -11.65
CA LEU A 126 -4.94 8.29 -11.93
C LEU A 126 -4.11 7.73 -10.77
N GLN A 127 -2.98 7.10 -11.06
CA GLN A 127 -2.08 6.47 -10.10
C GLN A 127 -0.61 6.81 -10.35
N ARG A 128 -0.29 7.37 -11.52
CA ARG A 128 1.07 7.83 -11.88
C ARG A 128 1.02 9.22 -12.50
N PRO A 129 2.04 10.08 -12.30
CA PRO A 129 1.97 11.47 -12.76
C PRO A 129 1.70 11.66 -14.27
N HIS A 130 2.29 10.83 -15.12
CA HIS A 130 2.13 10.96 -16.58
C HIS A 130 0.75 10.49 -17.08
N GLU A 131 -0.04 9.81 -16.24
CA GLU A 131 -1.34 9.28 -16.66
C GLU A 131 -2.36 10.38 -16.96
N MET A 132 -2.21 11.58 -16.39
CA MET A 132 -3.11 12.70 -16.70
C MET A 132 -3.04 13.09 -18.19
N GLU A 133 -1.83 13.28 -18.71
CA GLU A 133 -1.62 13.60 -20.12
C GLU A 133 -1.93 12.39 -21.01
N LEU A 134 -1.63 11.18 -20.54
CA LEU A 134 -1.94 9.95 -21.26
C LEU A 134 -3.45 9.76 -21.44
N ALA A 135 -4.21 9.96 -20.37
CA ALA A 135 -5.66 9.89 -20.36
C ALA A 135 -6.26 10.89 -21.36
N GLU A 136 -5.80 12.15 -21.36
CA GLU A 136 -6.28 13.15 -22.32
C GLU A 136 -6.05 12.70 -23.78
N ARG A 137 -4.87 12.17 -24.10
CA ARG A 137 -4.56 11.67 -25.45
C ARG A 137 -5.44 10.48 -25.85
N TRP A 138 -5.70 9.56 -24.92
CA TRP A 138 -6.47 8.34 -25.18
C TRP A 138 -7.99 8.57 -25.15
N LEU A 139 -8.47 9.59 -24.45
CA LEU A 139 -9.88 9.95 -24.35
C LEU A 139 -10.32 10.95 -25.43
N GLY A 140 -9.55 11.09 -26.51
CA GLY A 140 -9.89 11.98 -27.63
C GLY A 140 -9.81 13.47 -27.30
N GLY A 141 -8.94 13.86 -26.36
CA GLY A 141 -8.75 15.24 -25.93
C GLY A 141 -9.64 15.67 -24.76
N ARG A 142 -10.49 14.78 -24.22
CA ARG A 142 -11.23 15.05 -22.98
C ARG A 142 -10.26 15.07 -21.79
N ARG A 143 -10.23 16.18 -21.07
CA ARG A 143 -9.27 16.43 -19.98
C ARG A 143 -9.81 15.88 -18.64
N PRO A 144 -9.10 14.93 -18.00
CA PRO A 144 -9.43 14.50 -16.65
C PRO A 144 -9.34 15.67 -15.66
N GLY A 145 -10.29 15.74 -14.72
CA GLY A 145 -10.45 16.83 -13.75
C GLY A 145 -11.32 17.99 -14.23
N ARG A 146 -11.47 18.17 -15.56
CA ARG A 146 -12.25 19.28 -16.15
C ARG A 146 -13.45 18.80 -16.96
N ASP A 147 -13.19 17.98 -17.97
CA ASP A 147 -14.23 17.48 -18.87
C ASP A 147 -14.81 16.14 -18.36
N ILE A 148 -14.01 15.39 -17.60
CA ILE A 148 -14.39 14.15 -16.91
C ILE A 148 -13.88 14.22 -15.46
N PRO A 149 -14.68 13.89 -14.44
CA PRO A 149 -14.20 13.80 -13.06
C PRO A 149 -12.94 12.92 -12.95
N ALA A 150 -11.98 13.34 -12.13
CA ALA A 150 -10.75 12.57 -11.92
C ALA A 150 -10.29 12.62 -10.46
N VAL A 151 -9.73 11.50 -10.02
CA VAL A 151 -9.05 11.37 -8.73
C VAL A 151 -7.62 10.90 -8.97
N TYR A 152 -6.68 11.43 -8.19
CA TYR A 152 -5.33 10.88 -8.13
C TYR A 152 -5.19 10.03 -6.88
N LEU A 153 -4.95 8.75 -7.05
CA LEU A 153 -4.74 7.78 -5.98
C LEU A 153 -3.25 7.70 -5.66
N GLU A 154 -2.87 8.21 -4.49
CA GLU A 154 -1.50 8.19 -3.99
C GLU A 154 -1.24 6.95 -3.15
N HIS A 155 -0.43 6.05 -3.71
CA HIS A 155 -0.07 4.75 -3.15
C HIS A 155 1.16 4.75 -2.26
N ASN A 156 1.98 5.81 -2.29
CA ASN A 156 3.31 5.79 -1.69
C ASN A 156 3.48 6.92 -0.67
N ALA A 157 4.30 6.63 0.35
CA ALA A 157 4.90 7.67 1.16
C ALA A 157 5.79 8.57 0.27
N PRO A 158 5.94 9.87 0.57
CA PRO A 158 6.78 10.75 -0.21
C PRO A 158 8.25 10.30 -0.18
N ASP A 159 8.92 10.42 -1.32
CA ASP A 159 10.38 10.29 -1.41
C ASP A 159 11.04 11.67 -1.37
N GLY A 160 12.37 11.74 -1.24
CA GLY A 160 13.12 13.00 -1.31
C GLY A 160 13.22 13.72 0.04
N ASP A 161 13.05 15.05 0.02
CA ASP A 161 13.28 15.94 1.16
C ASP A 161 12.06 16.02 2.09
N VAL A 162 11.70 14.90 2.71
CA VAL A 162 10.53 14.80 3.60
C VAL A 162 10.80 15.56 4.92
N PRO A 163 9.88 16.43 5.40
CA PRO A 163 8.47 16.59 4.99
C PRO A 163 8.21 17.71 3.96
N ALA A 164 9.24 18.27 3.32
CA ALA A 164 9.09 19.31 2.30
C ALA A 164 8.78 18.77 0.89
N THR A 165 8.71 17.45 0.71
CA THR A 165 8.35 16.84 -0.56
C THR A 165 6.94 17.23 -0.98
N ARG A 166 6.86 18.03 -2.05
CA ARG A 166 5.61 18.46 -2.67
C ARG A 166 5.05 17.39 -3.61
N HIS A 167 3.74 17.15 -3.52
CA HIS A 167 3.03 16.22 -4.39
C HIS A 167 3.00 16.72 -5.85
N PRO A 168 3.16 15.85 -6.87
CA PRO A 168 3.13 16.25 -8.30
C PRO A 168 1.86 17.00 -8.74
N PHE A 169 0.76 16.79 -8.00
CA PHE A 169 -0.53 17.44 -8.23
C PHE A 169 -0.92 18.44 -7.13
N ALA A 170 0.06 19.03 -6.43
CA ALA A 170 -0.21 20.12 -5.50
C ALA A 170 -0.77 21.36 -6.21
N ASP A 171 -1.63 22.10 -5.50
CA ASP A 171 -2.31 23.34 -5.94
C ASP A 171 -3.20 23.21 -7.18
N ARG A 172 -3.89 22.09 -7.30
CA ARG A 172 -4.91 21.87 -8.31
C ARG A 172 -6.29 21.94 -7.71
N ASP A 173 -7.13 22.79 -8.28
CA ASP A 173 -8.54 22.94 -7.94
C ASP A 173 -9.45 21.99 -8.72
N ASP A 174 -8.91 21.32 -9.75
CA ASP A 174 -9.61 20.40 -10.64
C ASP A 174 -9.38 18.91 -10.29
N LEU A 175 -8.76 18.60 -9.15
CA LEU A 175 -8.48 17.23 -8.70
C LEU A 175 -8.75 17.03 -7.22
N THR A 176 -8.99 15.76 -6.86
CA THR A 176 -8.87 15.27 -5.48
C THR A 176 -7.77 14.23 -5.40
N ILE A 177 -6.86 14.39 -4.46
CA ILE A 177 -5.83 13.40 -4.13
C ILE A 177 -6.39 12.48 -3.04
N VAL A 178 -6.50 11.19 -3.34
CA VAL A 178 -6.91 10.15 -2.40
C VAL A 178 -5.66 9.44 -1.92
N HIS A 179 -5.34 9.59 -0.65
CA HIS A 179 -4.24 8.86 -0.01
C HIS A 179 -4.75 7.52 0.52
N VAL A 180 -3.97 6.46 0.32
CA VAL A 180 -4.33 5.12 0.83
C VAL A 180 -4.04 4.90 2.31
N THR A 181 -3.40 5.88 2.95
CA THR A 181 -3.06 5.88 4.39
C THR A 181 -3.23 7.28 4.99
N HIS A 182 -3.52 7.37 6.28
CA HIS A 182 -3.46 8.62 7.01
C HIS A 182 -2.03 9.17 7.10
N PHE A 183 -1.02 8.28 7.13
CA PHE A 183 0.39 8.64 7.11
C PHE A 183 0.77 9.42 5.84
N ASN A 184 0.41 8.92 4.65
CA ASN A 184 0.74 9.56 3.37
C ASN A 184 0.13 10.97 3.31
N ARG A 185 -1.15 11.10 3.69
CA ARG A 185 -1.84 12.40 3.72
C ARG A 185 -1.13 13.41 4.63
N LEU A 186 -0.59 12.95 5.76
CA LEU A 186 0.13 13.79 6.71
C LEU A 186 1.50 14.24 6.17
N PHE A 187 2.20 13.38 5.44
CA PHE A 187 3.60 13.62 5.06
C PHE A 187 3.80 14.25 3.68
N TRP A 188 2.82 14.14 2.78
CA TRP A 188 2.85 14.85 1.51
C TRP A 188 2.48 16.33 1.68
N ASP A 189 3.29 17.24 1.14
CA ASP A 189 2.85 18.62 0.88
C ASP A 189 1.94 18.61 -0.36
N ASN A 190 0.63 18.59 -0.12
CA ASN A 190 -0.41 18.58 -1.16
C ASN A 190 -0.76 20.00 -1.65
N GLY A 191 -0.13 21.06 -1.10
CA GLY A 191 -0.53 22.44 -1.33
C GLY A 191 -2.01 22.68 -1.00
N SER A 192 -2.72 23.34 -1.92
CA SER A 192 -4.15 23.63 -1.81
C SER A 192 -5.07 22.56 -2.41
N THR A 193 -4.53 21.48 -2.98
CA THR A 193 -5.34 20.41 -3.60
C THR A 193 -6.17 19.69 -2.56
N ARG A 194 -7.44 19.40 -2.88
CA ARG A 194 -8.32 18.64 -1.98
C ARG A 194 -7.75 17.25 -1.72
N THR A 195 -7.74 16.83 -0.45
CA THR A 195 -7.29 15.50 -0.03
C THR A 195 -8.36 14.71 0.70
N GLU A 196 -8.41 13.41 0.47
CA GLU A 196 -9.20 12.43 1.22
C GLU A 196 -8.32 11.22 1.58
N VAL A 197 -8.77 10.42 2.55
CA VAL A 197 -8.15 9.11 2.86
C VAL A 197 -9.18 8.03 2.62
N VAL A 198 -8.80 7.03 1.82
CA VAL A 198 -9.53 5.77 1.69
C VAL A 198 -8.52 4.67 1.97
N GLU A 199 -8.62 4.07 3.15
CA GLU A 199 -7.69 3.04 3.61
C GLU A 199 -7.69 1.81 2.68
N HIS A 200 -6.58 1.09 2.69
CA HIS A 200 -6.47 -0.15 1.95
C HIS A 200 -7.55 -1.16 2.37
N GLY A 201 -8.17 -1.77 1.36
CA GLY A 201 -8.99 -2.98 1.51
C GLY A 201 -8.31 -4.17 0.84
N ILE A 202 -8.66 -5.37 1.30
CA ILE A 202 -8.31 -6.64 0.64
C ILE A 202 -9.57 -7.48 0.42
N VAL A 203 -9.51 -8.42 -0.52
CA VAL A 203 -10.49 -9.51 -0.57
C VAL A 203 -10.18 -10.44 0.60
N ASP A 204 -11.14 -10.62 1.51
CA ASP A 204 -10.96 -11.41 2.73
C ASP A 204 -10.59 -12.87 2.39
N PRO A 205 -9.37 -13.33 2.72
CA PRO A 205 -8.96 -14.71 2.47
C PRO A 205 -9.55 -15.71 3.48
N GLY A 206 -10.23 -15.23 4.52
CA GLY A 206 -10.74 -16.01 5.64
C GLY A 206 -9.65 -16.44 6.63
N HIS A 207 -10.09 -17.00 7.75
CA HIS A 207 -9.21 -17.50 8.80
C HIS A 207 -8.57 -18.84 8.42
N LEU A 208 -7.24 -18.89 8.28
CA LEU A 208 -6.49 -20.10 7.93
C LEU A 208 -5.39 -20.46 8.94
N TYR A 209 -5.13 -19.61 9.95
CA TYR A 209 -3.98 -19.74 10.85
C TYR A 209 -3.89 -21.09 11.56
N THR A 210 -2.72 -21.72 11.48
CA THR A 210 -2.38 -22.96 12.21
C THR A 210 -1.11 -22.82 13.06
N GLY A 211 -0.15 -21.97 12.66
CA GLY A 211 1.07 -21.70 13.43
C GLY A 211 1.95 -22.92 13.72
N ARG A 212 1.81 -23.99 12.93
CA ARG A 212 2.46 -25.29 13.16
C ARG A 212 3.98 -25.26 12.94
N LEU A 213 4.47 -24.37 12.07
CA LEU A 213 5.89 -24.19 11.80
C LEU A 213 6.47 -23.11 12.72
N ALA A 214 7.50 -23.45 13.49
CA ALA A 214 8.24 -22.55 14.36
C ALA A 214 9.17 -21.59 13.57
N ARG A 215 8.57 -20.83 12.65
CA ARG A 215 9.23 -19.89 11.74
C ARG A 215 8.37 -18.63 11.62
N ALA A 216 9.00 -17.51 11.30
CA ALA A 216 8.30 -16.25 11.03
C ALA A 216 8.11 -16.08 9.52
N ALA A 217 6.91 -15.64 9.11
CA ALA A 217 6.63 -15.25 7.73
C ALA A 217 6.96 -13.76 7.54
N VAL A 218 7.65 -13.43 6.44
CA VAL A 218 7.86 -12.06 5.97
C VAL A 218 7.40 -12.02 4.52
N VAL A 219 6.67 -10.98 4.11
CA VAL A 219 6.24 -10.83 2.71
C VAL A 219 6.81 -9.53 2.15
N VAL A 220 7.68 -9.63 1.15
CA VAL A 220 8.39 -8.51 0.55
C VAL A 220 8.81 -8.80 -0.89
N ASN A 221 8.55 -7.85 -1.79
CA ASN A 221 9.02 -7.90 -3.18
C ASN A 221 10.34 -7.14 -3.33
N GLU A 222 11.28 -7.71 -4.09
CA GLU A 222 12.59 -7.13 -4.38
C GLU A 222 13.39 -6.68 -3.13
N PRO A 223 13.48 -7.48 -2.06
CA PRO A 223 14.03 -7.04 -0.77
C PRO A 223 15.48 -6.54 -0.87
N VAL A 224 16.31 -7.13 -1.73
CA VAL A 224 17.71 -6.71 -1.92
C VAL A 224 17.78 -5.31 -2.55
N ARG A 225 16.97 -5.04 -3.58
CA ARG A 225 16.93 -3.74 -4.24
C ARG A 225 16.31 -2.66 -3.34
N ARG A 226 15.23 -3.00 -2.63
CA ARG A 226 14.48 -2.04 -1.78
C ARG A 226 15.13 -1.80 -0.42
N GLY A 227 15.98 -2.72 0.04
CA GLY A 227 16.85 -2.54 1.19
C GLY A 227 16.13 -1.99 2.41
N ARG A 228 16.55 -0.81 2.87
CA ARG A 228 16.05 -0.18 4.10
C ARG A 228 14.59 0.23 4.04
N TRP A 229 14.01 0.51 2.86
CA TRP A 229 12.60 0.90 2.72
C TRP A 229 11.69 -0.22 3.21
N THR A 230 12.01 -1.46 2.85
CA THR A 230 11.29 -2.67 3.24
C THR A 230 11.87 -3.34 4.49
N GLY A 231 12.81 -2.70 5.18
CA GLY A 231 13.45 -3.25 6.38
C GLY A 231 14.28 -4.50 6.16
N THR A 232 14.82 -4.72 4.95
CA THR A 232 15.62 -5.91 4.63
C THR A 232 16.84 -6.06 5.54
N ASP A 233 17.46 -4.95 5.93
CA ASP A 233 18.58 -4.89 6.88
C ASP A 233 18.21 -5.25 8.32
N LEU A 234 16.92 -5.34 8.66
CA LEU A 234 16.45 -5.81 9.99
C LEU A 234 16.33 -7.33 10.06
N LEU A 235 16.26 -8.00 8.91
CA LEU A 235 16.04 -9.44 8.86
C LEU A 235 17.10 -10.24 9.60
N PRO A 236 18.41 -9.89 9.61
CA PRO A 236 19.39 -10.62 10.41
C PRO A 236 19.08 -10.64 11.91
N GLY A 237 18.73 -9.49 12.50
CA GLY A 237 18.39 -9.41 13.92
C GLY A 237 17.07 -10.14 14.24
N LEU A 238 16.07 -10.05 13.37
CA LEU A 238 14.82 -10.80 13.50
C LEU A 238 15.06 -12.32 13.36
N ALA A 239 15.98 -12.70 12.48
CA ALA A 239 16.41 -14.06 12.26
C ALA A 239 17.24 -14.63 13.41
N GLU A 240 17.58 -13.88 14.47
CA GLU A 240 18.13 -14.43 15.71
C GLU A 240 17.02 -15.06 16.57
N ALA A 241 15.83 -14.44 16.61
CA ALA A 241 14.70 -14.89 17.41
C ALA A 241 14.00 -16.13 16.83
N ALA A 242 13.82 -16.18 15.50
CA ALA A 242 13.25 -17.34 14.81
C ALA A 242 13.74 -17.40 13.35
N PRO A 243 13.84 -18.59 12.73
CA PRO A 243 14.08 -18.68 11.30
C PRO A 243 12.99 -18.00 10.48
N LEU A 244 13.37 -17.35 9.39
CA LEU A 244 12.50 -16.59 8.50
C LEU A 244 12.15 -17.38 7.25
N ASP A 245 10.89 -17.33 6.86
CA ASP A 245 10.43 -17.65 5.50
C ASP A 245 9.93 -16.36 4.85
N VAL A 246 10.69 -15.91 3.85
CA VAL A 246 10.47 -14.69 3.11
C VAL A 246 9.75 -15.03 1.81
N PHE A 247 8.55 -14.49 1.65
CA PHE A 247 7.73 -14.67 0.47
C PHE A 247 7.70 -13.41 -0.38
N GLY A 248 7.61 -13.58 -1.70
CA GLY A 248 7.44 -12.48 -2.64
C GLY A 248 8.32 -12.64 -3.87
N MET A 249 8.25 -11.64 -4.74
CA MET A 249 8.96 -11.66 -6.02
C MET A 249 10.42 -11.25 -5.86
N ARG A 250 11.30 -11.88 -6.65
CA ARG A 250 12.72 -11.52 -6.78
C ARG A 250 13.45 -11.49 -5.43
N THR A 251 13.21 -12.53 -4.64
CA THR A 251 13.80 -12.74 -3.31
C THR A 251 15.09 -13.56 -3.36
N ASP A 252 15.48 -14.10 -4.52
CA ASP A 252 16.66 -14.95 -4.67
C ASP A 252 17.95 -14.27 -4.19
N GLY A 253 18.85 -15.07 -3.59
CA GLY A 253 20.12 -14.57 -3.05
C GLY A 253 20.00 -13.74 -1.75
N LEU A 254 18.80 -13.59 -1.18
CA LEU A 254 18.60 -12.77 0.02
C LEU A 254 19.42 -13.25 1.23
N ALA A 255 19.46 -14.56 1.48
CA ALA A 255 20.22 -15.10 2.61
C ALA A 255 21.72 -14.78 2.49
N GLU A 256 22.30 -14.98 1.31
CA GLU A 256 23.70 -14.64 1.01
C GLU A 256 23.95 -13.14 1.16
N HIS A 257 23.07 -12.30 0.59
CA HIS A 257 23.16 -10.84 0.69
C HIS A 257 23.18 -10.35 2.15
N LEU A 258 22.45 -11.04 3.03
CA LEU A 258 22.34 -10.74 4.45
C LEU A 258 23.39 -11.44 5.33
N GLY A 259 24.24 -12.30 4.75
CA GLY A 259 25.19 -13.11 5.51
C GLY A 259 24.50 -14.13 6.44
N LEU A 260 23.29 -14.56 6.10
CA LEU A 260 22.52 -15.52 6.89
C LEU A 260 22.67 -16.95 6.33
N PRO A 261 22.73 -17.97 7.21
CA PRO A 261 22.61 -19.35 6.79
C PRO A 261 21.27 -19.60 6.05
N PRO A 262 21.25 -20.42 4.97
CA PRO A 262 20.03 -20.69 4.20
C PRO A 262 18.85 -21.25 5.01
N ASP A 263 19.11 -21.92 6.13
CA ASP A 263 18.06 -22.44 7.02
C ASP A 263 17.41 -21.34 7.89
N ARG A 264 18.13 -20.23 8.14
CA ARG A 264 17.66 -19.06 8.89
C ARG A 264 16.88 -18.06 8.03
N CYS A 265 17.08 -18.05 6.72
CA CYS A 265 16.33 -17.20 5.79
C CYS A 265 16.06 -17.97 4.51
N ARG A 266 14.83 -18.46 4.36
CA ARG A 266 14.37 -19.11 3.12
C ARG A 266 13.54 -18.14 2.31
N THR A 267 13.56 -18.32 1.00
CA THR A 267 12.84 -17.47 0.07
C THR A 267 11.93 -18.30 -0.81
N THR A 268 10.72 -17.82 -1.08
CA THR A 268 9.78 -18.52 -1.97
C THR A 268 8.87 -17.52 -2.67
N ASP A 269 8.80 -17.60 -3.99
CA ASP A 269 7.80 -16.90 -4.79
C ASP A 269 6.60 -17.82 -5.00
N LEU A 270 5.40 -17.40 -4.56
CA LEU A 270 4.18 -18.21 -4.60
C LEU A 270 3.02 -17.39 -5.20
N PRO A 271 2.14 -18.03 -5.98
CA PRO A 271 0.84 -17.46 -6.30
C PRO A 271 0.05 -17.12 -5.03
N GLN A 272 -0.76 -16.06 -5.05
CA GLN A 272 -1.41 -15.51 -3.85
C GLN A 272 -2.22 -16.56 -3.05
N ARG A 273 -2.94 -17.45 -3.74
CA ARG A 273 -3.73 -18.50 -3.08
C ARG A 273 -2.86 -19.46 -2.27
N GLU A 274 -1.68 -19.81 -2.78
CA GLU A 274 -0.73 -20.68 -2.10
C GLU A 274 0.03 -19.94 -1.00
N LEU A 275 0.32 -18.65 -1.24
CA LEU A 275 0.95 -17.76 -0.28
C LEU A 275 0.17 -17.71 1.04
N HIS A 276 -1.16 -17.53 1.00
CA HIS A 276 -1.99 -17.47 2.20
C HIS A 276 -1.88 -18.73 3.06
N GLY A 277 -1.96 -19.92 2.44
CA GLY A 277 -1.77 -21.19 3.13
C GLY A 277 -0.37 -21.31 3.71
N ALA A 278 0.66 -20.99 2.92
CA ALA A 278 2.05 -21.05 3.36
C ALA A 278 2.32 -20.10 4.54
N MET A 279 1.82 -18.86 4.50
CA MET A 279 1.92 -17.89 5.58
C MET A 279 1.24 -18.40 6.86
N ALA A 280 0.01 -18.90 6.75
CA ALA A 280 -0.81 -19.33 7.89
C ALA A 280 -0.20 -20.50 8.69
N GLU A 281 0.73 -21.25 8.10
CA GLU A 281 1.49 -22.29 8.79
C GLU A 281 2.60 -21.73 9.70
N ARG A 282 3.10 -20.52 9.43
CA ARG A 282 4.16 -19.87 10.22
C ARG A 282 3.57 -19.28 11.48
N ARG A 283 4.35 -19.30 12.56
CA ARG A 283 3.86 -18.97 13.91
C ARG A 283 3.54 -17.48 14.08
N VAL A 284 4.23 -16.62 13.36
CA VAL A 284 4.09 -15.16 13.44
C VAL A 284 4.35 -14.56 12.06
N TYR A 285 3.62 -13.50 11.72
CA TYR A 285 3.94 -12.63 10.58
C TYR A 285 4.76 -11.44 11.08
N VAL A 286 5.85 -11.14 10.40
CA VAL A 286 6.72 -10.01 10.69
C VAL A 286 6.66 -9.01 9.55
N HIS A 287 6.33 -7.75 9.87
CA HIS A 287 6.25 -6.64 8.94
C HIS A 287 7.40 -5.63 9.19
N PRO A 288 8.56 -5.79 8.55
CA PRO A 288 9.74 -4.98 8.83
C PRO A 288 9.77 -3.63 8.07
N VAL A 289 8.72 -3.31 7.31
CA VAL A 289 8.65 -2.14 6.44
C VAL A 289 8.87 -0.85 7.23
N ARG A 290 9.72 0.04 6.68
CA ARG A 290 10.03 1.35 7.28
C ARG A 290 9.45 2.54 6.52
N TRP A 291 9.48 2.47 5.19
CA TRP A 291 9.16 3.60 4.33
C TRP A 291 8.49 3.13 3.04
N THR A 292 7.29 2.61 3.18
CA THR A 292 6.37 2.36 2.07
C THR A 292 4.98 2.66 2.59
N SER A 293 3.95 2.77 1.75
CA SER A 293 2.59 2.73 2.33
C SER A 293 2.29 1.34 2.89
N LEU A 294 1.17 1.23 3.62
CA LEU A 294 0.74 0.02 4.30
C LEU A 294 0.79 -1.18 3.36
N GLY A 295 1.64 -2.16 3.67
CA GLY A 295 1.77 -3.36 2.82
C GLY A 295 0.52 -4.23 2.95
N LEU A 296 -0.17 -4.50 1.83
CA LEU A 296 -1.39 -5.33 1.83
C LEU A 296 -1.20 -6.72 2.48
N SER A 297 0.01 -7.26 2.45
CA SER A 297 0.35 -8.54 3.10
C SER A 297 0.23 -8.51 4.63
N LEU A 298 0.30 -7.32 5.25
CA LEU A 298 -0.02 -7.14 6.66
C LEU A 298 -1.52 -7.35 6.91
N LEU A 299 -2.37 -6.73 6.09
CA LEU A 299 -3.82 -6.91 6.19
C LEU A 299 -4.22 -8.37 5.90
N GLU A 300 -3.57 -9.01 4.92
CA GLU A 300 -3.77 -10.42 4.60
C GLU A 300 -3.41 -11.29 5.82
N ALA A 301 -2.25 -11.08 6.44
CA ALA A 301 -1.84 -11.80 7.65
C ALA A 301 -2.83 -11.63 8.81
N MET A 302 -3.37 -10.43 9.00
CA MET A 302 -4.39 -10.15 10.01
C MET A 302 -5.68 -10.92 9.76
N HIS A 303 -6.19 -10.94 8.51
CA HIS A 303 -7.41 -11.69 8.16
C HIS A 303 -7.23 -13.21 8.26
N LEU A 304 -6.02 -13.71 7.96
CA LEU A 304 -5.67 -15.11 8.14
C LEU A 304 -5.71 -15.56 9.62
N GLY A 305 -5.75 -14.61 10.57
CA GLY A 305 -5.73 -14.86 12.02
C GLY A 305 -4.33 -14.98 12.60
N MET A 306 -3.29 -14.50 11.89
CA MET A 306 -1.91 -14.64 12.35
C MET A 306 -1.59 -13.63 13.47
N PRO A 307 -0.78 -14.02 14.47
CA PRO A 307 -0.06 -13.06 15.31
C PRO A 307 0.88 -12.20 14.45
N VAL A 308 0.85 -10.88 14.66
CA VAL A 308 1.63 -9.92 13.89
C VAL A 308 2.62 -9.18 14.78
N VAL A 309 3.85 -9.03 14.28
CA VAL A 309 4.87 -8.11 14.79
C VAL A 309 5.21 -7.13 13.68
N ALA A 310 4.97 -5.84 13.91
CA ALA A 310 5.22 -4.78 12.93
C ALA A 310 6.00 -3.63 13.55
N LEU A 311 6.72 -2.88 12.70
CA LEU A 311 7.22 -1.56 13.09
C LEU A 311 6.06 -0.56 13.08
N ALA A 312 6.04 0.34 14.06
CA ALA A 312 5.12 1.48 14.08
C ALA A 312 5.64 2.60 13.16
N THR A 313 5.87 2.27 11.89
CA THR A 313 6.38 3.16 10.84
C THR A 313 5.49 3.04 9.62
N THR A 314 5.12 4.17 9.02
CA THR A 314 4.30 4.23 7.80
C THR A 314 2.97 3.47 7.88
N GLU A 315 2.16 3.90 8.86
CA GLU A 315 0.80 3.42 9.27
C GLU A 315 0.74 2.10 10.06
#